data_AF-A0A0F9PE29-F1
#
_entry.id   AF-A0A0F9PE29-F1
#
_cell.length_a   1.000
_cell.length_b   1.000
_cell.length_c   1.000
_cell.angle_alpha   90.00
_cell.angle_beta   90.00
_cell.angle_gamma   90.00
#
_symmetry.space_group_name_H-M   'P 1'
#
loop_
_entity.id
_entity.type
_entity.pdbx_description
1 polymer ?
#
loop_
_entity_poly.entity_id
_entity_poly.type
_entity_poly.pdbx_seq_one_letter_code
_entity_poly.pdbx_strand_id
1 'polypeptide(L)'
;MSPRDVNLQLADAATPITATGQATAVDTEGGFYAVARFECGDPITDANETFDFLVMASIDGGSNYFQIGAIRQIVDGDEDLVKSIPVYVPRFPPATQTATKVRLEYVVAGTTPSLLLNCWLEPMLSLAVPAIDEKLTNGLAELS
;
A
#
# COMPACT_ATOMS: atom_id res chain seq x y z
N MET A 1 -17.37 -4.72 -7.67
CA MET A 1 -16.07 -4.07 -7.48
C MET A 1 -16.26 -2.59 -7.83
N SER A 2 -16.03 -1.66 -6.91
CA SER A 2 -16.14 -0.23 -7.20
C SER A 2 -15.01 0.18 -8.17
N PRO A 3 -15.24 1.09 -9.13
CA PRO A 3 -14.15 1.63 -9.94
C PRO A 3 -13.15 2.34 -9.02
N ARG A 4 -11.87 1.97 -9.11
CA ARG A 4 -10.76 2.53 -8.32
C ARG A 4 -9.78 3.19 -9.27
N ASP A 5 -9.42 4.44 -8.97
CA ASP A 5 -8.41 5.17 -9.73
C ASP A 5 -7.01 4.69 -9.29
N VAL A 6 -6.15 4.48 -10.30
CA VAL A 6 -4.67 4.31 -10.27
C VAL A 6 -4.03 3.04 -9.66
N ASN A 7 -3.50 2.18 -10.54
CA ASN A 7 -2.20 1.46 -10.58
C ASN A 7 -1.34 1.17 -9.32
N LEU A 8 -1.85 1.18 -8.09
CA LEU A 8 -1.05 0.99 -6.87
C LEU A 8 -1.54 -0.20 -6.04
N GLN A 9 -1.76 -1.34 -6.71
CA GLN A 9 -2.02 -2.61 -6.05
C GLN A 9 -0.71 -3.17 -5.49
N LEU A 10 -0.68 -3.41 -4.17
CA LEU A 10 0.47 -3.96 -3.46
C LEU A 10 0.36 -5.49 -3.28
N ALA A 11 -0.87 -6.02 -3.26
CA ALA A 11 -1.14 -7.46 -3.25
C ALA A 11 -2.43 -7.75 -4.00
N ASP A 12 -2.46 -8.88 -4.71
CA ASP A 12 -3.61 -9.40 -5.44
C ASP A 12 -3.96 -10.78 -4.89
N ALA A 13 -5.23 -11.00 -4.59
CA ALA A 13 -5.77 -12.24 -4.04
C ALA A 13 -5.83 -13.39 -5.08
N ALA A 14 -4.93 -13.39 -6.07
CA ALA A 14 -4.79 -14.47 -7.04
C ALA A 14 -4.04 -15.68 -6.46
N THR A 15 -3.20 -15.49 -5.44
CA THR A 15 -2.43 -16.58 -4.80
C THR A 15 -2.34 -16.35 -3.30
N PRO A 16 -2.60 -17.37 -2.47
CA PRO A 16 -2.47 -17.25 -1.02
C PRO A 16 -1.04 -16.93 -0.59
N ILE A 17 -0.94 -16.12 0.45
CA ILE A 17 0.30 -15.88 1.18
C ILE A 17 0.53 -17.08 2.09
N THR A 18 1.63 -17.80 1.86
CA THR A 18 1.93 -19.08 2.53
C THR A 18 3.27 -19.09 3.25
N ALA A 19 4.04 -18.01 3.18
CA ALA A 19 5.33 -17.89 3.86
C ALA A 19 5.69 -16.42 4.04
N THR A 20 6.61 -16.15 4.97
CA THR A 20 7.19 -14.80 5.14
C THR A 20 7.90 -14.35 3.85
N GLY A 21 7.73 -13.08 3.48
CA GLY A 21 8.27 -12.54 2.24
C GLY A 21 7.75 -11.14 1.93
N GLN A 22 7.73 -10.81 0.63
CA GLN A 22 7.37 -9.49 0.15
C GLN A 22 6.73 -9.54 -1.24
N ALA A 23 5.86 -8.57 -1.52
CA ALA A 23 5.32 -8.35 -2.86
C ALA A 23 6.31 -7.54 -3.73
N THR A 24 6.04 -7.52 -5.04
CA THR A 24 6.77 -6.66 -5.96
C THR A 24 6.49 -5.20 -5.63
N ALA A 25 7.54 -4.38 -5.62
CA ALA A 25 7.39 -2.97 -5.32
C ALA A 25 6.80 -2.19 -6.51
N VAL A 26 5.95 -1.21 -6.20
CA VAL A 26 5.40 -0.25 -7.15
C VAL A 26 6.16 1.07 -7.09
N ASP A 27 6.29 1.74 -8.22
CA ASP A 27 6.94 3.04 -8.35
C ASP A 27 5.93 4.18 -8.14
N THR A 28 6.33 5.17 -7.34
CA THR A 28 5.51 6.34 -7.03
C THR A 28 6.38 7.59 -7.03
N GLU A 29 5.77 8.77 -7.20
CA GLU A 29 6.48 10.04 -7.03
C GLU A 29 6.86 10.34 -5.57
N GLY A 30 6.15 9.71 -4.62
CA GLY A 30 6.23 10.01 -3.20
C GLY A 30 5.76 11.42 -2.83
N GLY A 31 5.78 11.73 -1.54
CA GLY A 31 5.40 13.04 -1.00
C GLY A 31 3.90 13.24 -0.78
N PHE A 32 3.13 12.17 -0.60
CA PHE A 32 1.67 12.23 -0.46
C PHE A 32 1.15 11.36 0.67
N TYR A 33 -0.02 11.69 1.20
CA TYR A 33 -0.78 10.82 2.08
C TYR A 33 -1.63 9.85 1.25
N ALA A 34 -1.73 8.62 1.72
CA ALA A 34 -2.54 7.58 1.10
C ALA A 34 -3.25 6.77 2.18
N VAL A 35 -4.27 6.02 1.76
CA VAL A 35 -4.88 4.95 2.56
C VAL A 35 -4.38 3.63 2.01
N ALA A 36 -3.72 2.83 2.85
CA ALA A 36 -3.47 1.43 2.55
C ALA A 36 -4.72 0.63 2.96
N ARG A 37 -5.41 0.07 1.98
CA ARG A 37 -6.64 -0.70 2.15
C ARG A 37 -6.34 -2.18 2.00
N PHE A 38 -6.71 -2.94 3.01
CA PHE A 38 -6.55 -4.39 3.13
C PHE A 38 -7.92 -5.04 3.07
N GLU A 39 -8.04 -6.09 2.27
CA GLU A 39 -9.20 -6.97 2.21
C GLU A 39 -8.68 -8.40 2.31
N CYS A 40 -8.85 -9.01 3.48
CA CYS A 40 -8.56 -10.43 3.69
C CYS A 40 -9.62 -11.28 2.98
N GLY A 41 -9.26 -12.53 2.69
CA GLY A 41 -10.15 -13.49 2.07
C GLY A 41 -9.65 -14.93 2.25
N ASP A 42 -10.54 -15.88 1.99
CA ASP A 42 -10.37 -17.33 2.22
C ASP A 42 -10.03 -17.72 3.68
N PRO A 43 -10.50 -18.89 4.14
CA PRO A 43 -10.38 -19.30 5.54
C PRO A 43 -8.92 -19.54 5.97
N ILE A 44 -8.53 -19.04 7.14
CA ILE A 44 -7.32 -19.44 7.85
C ILE A 44 -7.68 -20.75 8.56
N THR A 45 -7.06 -21.86 8.17
CA THR A 45 -7.55 -23.19 8.58
C THR A 45 -6.91 -23.75 9.85
N ASP A 46 -5.77 -23.19 10.30
CA ASP A 46 -5.09 -23.59 11.54
C ASP A 46 -5.05 -22.40 12.51
N ALA A 47 -5.56 -22.60 13.72
CA ALA A 47 -5.67 -21.58 14.77
C ALA A 47 -4.32 -21.02 15.25
N ASN A 48 -3.19 -21.64 14.88
CA ASN A 48 -1.85 -21.14 15.18
C ASN A 48 -1.25 -20.27 14.06
N GLU A 49 -1.96 -20.11 12.95
CA GLU A 49 -1.52 -19.27 11.85
C GLU A 49 -1.68 -17.80 12.21
N THR A 50 -0.62 -17.02 12.00
CA THR A 50 -0.64 -15.57 12.23
C THR A 50 0.03 -14.84 11.08
N PHE A 51 -0.57 -13.72 10.67
CA PHE A 51 -0.07 -12.88 9.59
C PHE A 51 0.08 -11.43 10.06
N ASP A 52 1.25 -10.86 9.82
CA ASP A 52 1.48 -9.42 9.88
C ASP A 52 1.73 -8.91 8.46
N PHE A 53 1.05 -7.83 8.09
CA PHE A 53 1.20 -7.17 6.80
C PHE A 53 1.73 -5.76 7.00
N LEU A 54 2.91 -5.51 6.46
CA LEU A 54 3.67 -4.27 6.64
C LEU A 54 3.70 -3.51 5.31
N VAL A 55 3.27 -2.26 5.32
CA VAL A 55 3.44 -1.35 4.19
C VAL A 55 4.81 -0.72 4.31
N MET A 56 5.63 -0.92 3.28
CA MET A 56 7.04 -0.53 3.30
C MET A 56 7.34 0.46 2.19
N ALA A 57 8.14 1.49 2.50
CA ALA A 57 8.60 2.47 1.53
C ALA A 57 10.13 2.47 1.43
N SER A 58 10.63 2.82 0.26
CA SER A 58 12.05 3.04 -0.02
C SER A 58 12.21 4.38 -0.75
N ILE A 59 13.13 5.20 -0.24
CA ILE A 59 13.55 6.47 -0.84
C ILE A 59 14.93 6.36 -1.51
N ASP A 60 15.41 5.14 -1.71
CA ASP A 60 16.74 4.77 -2.21
C ASP A 60 16.71 3.77 -3.39
N GLY A 61 15.60 3.78 -4.14
CA GLY A 61 15.42 3.02 -5.37
C GLY A 61 15.11 1.55 -5.14
N GLY A 62 14.71 1.19 -3.91
CA GLY A 62 14.45 -0.18 -3.48
C GLY A 62 15.64 -0.86 -2.81
N SER A 63 16.67 -0.11 -2.41
CA SER A 63 17.85 -0.70 -1.76
C SER A 63 17.60 -0.96 -0.27
N ASN A 64 16.93 -0.03 0.41
CA ASN A 64 16.51 -0.13 1.80
C ASN A 64 15.05 0.26 1.94
N TYR A 65 14.31 -0.56 2.68
CA TYR A 65 12.89 -0.34 2.97
C TYR A 65 12.69 -0.08 4.45
N PHE A 66 11.74 0.81 4.76
CA PHE A 66 11.28 1.09 6.10
C PHE A 66 9.75 1.09 6.16
N GLN A 67 9.21 0.71 7.32
CA GLN A 67 7.78 0.59 7.51
C GLN A 67 7.10 1.96 7.60
N ILE A 68 6.01 2.12 6.85
CA ILE A 68 5.14 3.31 6.87
C ILE A 68 3.72 3.01 7.37
N GLY A 69 3.34 1.73 7.47
CA GLY A 69 2.05 1.29 8.00
C GLY A 69 2.05 -0.22 8.24
N ALA A 70 1.07 -0.73 9.00
CA ALA A 70 0.90 -2.16 9.19
C ALA A 70 -0.50 -2.53 9.69
N ILE A 71 -0.91 -3.77 9.40
CA ILE A 71 -1.90 -4.53 10.16
C ILE A 71 -1.19 -5.77 10.71
N ARG A 72 -1.55 -6.17 11.94
CA ARG A 72 -0.83 -7.22 12.68
C ARG A 72 -1.79 -8.20 13.30
N GLN A 73 -1.27 -9.40 13.57
CA GLN A 73 -1.96 -10.48 14.26
C GLN A 73 -3.29 -10.83 13.60
N ILE A 74 -3.28 -10.97 12.27
CA ILE A 74 -4.42 -11.56 11.56
C ILE A 74 -4.41 -13.06 11.84
N VAL A 75 -5.54 -13.57 12.33
CA VAL A 75 -5.71 -14.95 12.82
C VAL A 75 -7.02 -15.55 12.32
N ASP A 76 -7.24 -16.83 12.61
CA ASP A 76 -8.52 -17.53 12.41
C ASP A 76 -9.70 -16.69 12.94
N GLY A 77 -10.66 -16.42 12.07
CA GLY A 77 -11.81 -15.54 12.30
C GLY A 77 -11.69 -14.12 11.72
N ASP A 78 -10.53 -13.71 11.19
CA ASP A 78 -10.32 -12.41 10.53
C ASP A 78 -10.44 -12.46 8.98
N GLU A 79 -11.01 -13.52 8.42
CA GLU A 79 -10.94 -13.77 6.97
C GLU A 79 -11.85 -12.88 6.14
N ASP A 80 -12.79 -12.18 6.76
CA ASP A 80 -13.61 -11.13 6.16
C ASP A 80 -13.14 -9.71 6.57
N LEU A 81 -11.96 -9.61 7.19
CA LEU A 81 -11.44 -8.33 7.67
C LEU A 81 -11.15 -7.39 6.50
N VAL A 82 -11.87 -6.27 6.51
CA VAL A 82 -11.58 -5.09 5.69
C VAL A 82 -11.04 -3.99 6.58
N LYS A 83 -9.78 -3.59 6.36
CA LYS A 83 -9.10 -2.60 7.19
C LYS A 83 -8.42 -1.55 6.33
N SER A 84 -8.49 -0.30 6.75
CA SER A 84 -7.86 0.83 6.08
C SER A 84 -6.97 1.57 7.07
N ILE A 85 -5.74 1.87 6.68
CA ILE A 85 -4.80 2.63 7.49
C ILE A 85 -4.28 3.84 6.70
N PRO A 86 -4.23 5.04 7.29
CA PRO A 86 -3.55 6.17 6.67
C PRO A 86 -2.04 5.96 6.74
N VAL A 87 -1.34 6.26 5.65
CA VAL A 87 0.12 6.21 5.55
C VAL A 87 0.62 7.47 4.83
N TYR A 88 1.84 7.89 5.18
CA TYR A 88 2.56 8.89 4.41
C TYR A 88 3.60 8.20 3.53
N VAL A 89 3.50 8.40 2.22
CA VAL A 89 4.50 7.92 1.26
C VAL A 89 5.56 9.02 1.13
N PRO A 90 6.79 8.78 1.60
CA PRO A 90 7.82 9.81 1.62
C PRO A 90 8.33 10.12 0.22
N ARG A 91 8.73 11.38 0.00
CA ARG A 91 9.40 11.75 -1.24
C ARG A 91 10.88 11.37 -1.15
N PHE A 92 11.41 10.81 -2.22
CA PHE A 92 12.86 10.65 -2.38
C PHE A 92 13.55 12.03 -2.41
N PRO A 93 14.77 12.17 -1.86
CA PRO A 93 15.54 13.42 -1.98
C PRO A 93 15.97 13.63 -3.46
N PRO A 94 16.18 14.88 -3.92
CA PRO A 94 16.42 15.11 -5.34
C PRO A 94 17.81 14.65 -5.82
N ALA A 95 17.85 14.34 -7.13
CA ALA A 95 18.98 14.17 -8.06
C ALA A 95 19.44 12.75 -8.44
N THR A 96 19.32 11.72 -7.59
CA THR A 96 19.88 10.38 -7.90
C THR A 96 18.83 9.28 -8.13
N GLN A 97 17.56 9.61 -8.06
CA GLN A 97 16.46 8.66 -8.19
C GLN A 97 15.28 9.18 -8.97
N THR A 98 14.54 8.24 -9.54
CA THR A 98 13.38 8.50 -10.39
C THR A 98 12.04 8.17 -9.72
N ALA A 99 12.03 7.41 -8.61
CA ALA A 99 10.79 7.04 -7.91
C ALA A 99 11.04 6.63 -6.44
N THR A 100 10.07 6.94 -5.57
CA THR A 100 9.89 6.27 -4.28
C THR A 100 9.22 4.92 -4.55
N LYS A 101 9.77 3.83 -4.01
CA LYS A 101 9.19 2.50 -4.14
C LYS A 101 8.34 2.14 -2.93
N VAL A 102 7.17 1.54 -3.15
CA VAL A 102 6.30 1.03 -2.07
C VAL A 102 6.04 -0.46 -2.30
N ARG A 103 6.04 -1.26 -1.24
CA ARG A 103 5.70 -2.69 -1.30
C ARG A 103 4.94 -3.14 -0.06
N LEU A 104 4.36 -4.33 -0.15
CA LEU A 104 3.90 -5.06 1.01
C LEU A 104 4.95 -6.09 1.45
N GLU A 105 5.25 -6.13 2.73
CA GLU A 105 5.95 -7.23 3.39
C GLU A 105 4.98 -8.02 4.24
N TYR A 106 5.18 -9.33 4.33
CA TYR A 106 4.35 -10.22 5.10
C TYR A 106 5.21 -11.09 6.00
N VAL A 107 4.88 -11.14 7.29
CA VAL A 107 5.47 -12.04 8.27
C VAL A 107 4.42 -13.07 8.64
N VAL A 108 4.77 -14.34 8.45
CA VAL A 108 3.86 -15.46 8.53
C VAL A 108 4.41 -16.49 9.51
N ALA A 109 3.58 -16.94 10.44
CA ALA A 109 3.85 -18.07 11.31
C ALA A 109 2.70 -19.09 11.23
N GLY A 110 3.00 -20.36 11.49
CA GLY A 110 2.03 -21.46 11.40
C GLY A 110 2.62 -22.68 10.70
N THR A 111 1.86 -23.78 10.66
CA THR A 111 2.31 -25.03 10.03
C THR A 111 1.87 -25.16 8.57
N THR A 112 0.69 -24.62 8.23
CA THR A 112 0.10 -24.66 6.87
C THR A 112 -0.49 -23.31 6.43
N PRO A 113 0.17 -22.17 6.71
CA PRO A 113 -0.41 -20.84 6.50
C PRO A 113 -0.94 -20.64 5.09
N SER A 114 -2.16 -20.13 5.00
CA SER A 114 -2.80 -19.76 3.74
C SER A 114 -3.81 -18.64 3.96
N LEU A 115 -3.50 -17.44 3.47
CA LEU A 115 -4.43 -16.31 3.50
C LEU A 115 -4.44 -15.57 2.16
N LEU A 116 -5.61 -15.35 1.58
CA LEU A 116 -5.74 -14.43 0.45
C LEU A 116 -5.80 -13.00 0.98
N LEU A 117 -5.09 -12.11 0.29
CA LEU A 117 -5.10 -10.69 0.64
C LEU A 117 -5.08 -9.86 -0.62
N ASN A 118 -6.01 -8.91 -0.69
CA ASN A 118 -5.83 -7.76 -1.54
C ASN A 118 -5.33 -6.58 -0.72
N CYS A 119 -4.35 -5.85 -1.26
CA CYS A 119 -3.88 -4.61 -0.68
C CYS A 119 -3.71 -3.55 -1.77
N TRP A 120 -4.29 -2.38 -1.54
CA TRP A 120 -4.15 -1.22 -2.43
C TRP A 120 -3.66 -0.02 -1.65
N LEU A 121 -2.87 0.81 -2.32
CA LEU A 121 -2.46 2.11 -1.84
C LEU A 121 -3.26 3.18 -2.58
N GLU A 122 -4.23 3.78 -1.90
CA GLU A 122 -5.16 4.74 -2.47
C GLU A 122 -4.71 6.17 -2.09
N PRO A 123 -4.14 6.96 -3.02
CA PRO A 123 -3.73 8.32 -2.71
C PRO A 123 -4.92 9.14 -2.23
N MET A 124 -4.79 9.79 -1.08
CA MET A 124 -5.77 10.76 -0.65
C MET A 124 -5.60 11.99 -1.54
N LEU A 125 -6.71 12.58 -2.00
CA LEU A 125 -6.72 13.76 -2.87
C LEU A 125 -5.62 14.73 -2.43
N SER A 126 -4.67 14.97 -3.34
CA SER A 126 -3.55 15.88 -3.14
C SER A 126 -4.07 17.32 -3.10
N LEU A 127 -4.72 17.68 -1.99
CA LEU A 127 -5.41 18.95 -1.77
C LEU A 127 -4.47 20.10 -1.39
N ALA A 128 -3.16 19.89 -1.50
CA ALA A 128 -2.14 20.84 -1.07
C ALA A 128 -0.94 20.90 -2.03
N VAL A 129 -1.18 20.82 -3.33
CA VAL A 129 -0.15 21.14 -4.34
C VAL A 129 -0.42 22.56 -4.85
N PRO A 130 0.41 23.56 -4.49
CA PRO A 130 0.27 24.93 -4.99
C PRO A 130 0.22 25.03 -6.52
N ALA A 131 0.89 24.10 -7.22
CA ALA A 131 0.89 24.04 -8.69
C ALA A 131 -0.46 23.63 -9.33
N ILE A 132 -1.37 23.01 -8.56
CA ILE A 132 -2.73 22.71 -9.02
C ILE A 132 -3.65 23.91 -8.78
N ASP A 133 -3.48 24.61 -7.65
CA ASP A 133 -4.19 25.87 -7.35
C ASP A 133 -3.80 27.01 -8.31
N GLU A 134 -2.56 27.04 -8.78
CA GLU A 134 -2.11 27.99 -9.81
C GLU A 134 -2.88 27.80 -11.12
N LYS A 135 -3.16 26.55 -11.51
CA LYS A 135 -3.97 26.26 -12.71
C LYS A 135 -5.46 26.58 -12.51
N LEU A 136 -5.99 26.46 -11.30
CA LEU A 136 -7.36 26.89 -10.99
C LEU A 136 -7.49 28.42 -11.00
N THR A 137 -6.49 29.12 -10.48
CA THR A 137 -6.43 30.59 -10.42
C THR A 137 -6.23 31.19 -11.81
N ASN A 138 -5.37 30.58 -12.63
CA ASN A 138 -5.08 31.04 -13.99
C ASN A 138 -6.13 30.58 -15.02
N GLY A 139 -6.82 29.45 -14.77
CA GLY A 139 -7.84 28.93 -15.68
C GLY A 139 -9.00 29.90 -15.91
N LEU A 140 -9.32 30.76 -14.92
CA LEU A 140 -10.32 31.82 -15.10
C LEU A 140 -9.81 32.95 -16.02
N ALA A 141 -8.50 33.24 -16.00
CA ALA A 141 -7.87 34.23 -16.87
C ALA A 141 -7.64 33.72 -18.30
N GLU A 142 -7.54 32.40 -18.50
CA GLU A 142 -7.45 31.78 -19.83
C GLU A 142 -8.81 31.55 -20.50
N LEU A 143 -9.92 31.77 -19.77
CA LEU A 143 -11.30 31.70 -20.28
C LEU A 143 -11.88 33.06 -20.71
N SER A 144 -11.13 34.15 -20.53
CA SER A 144 -11.47 35.50 -21.00
C SER A 144 -10.72 35.87 -22.27
#